data_AF-A0A3N7ASV5-F1
#
_entry.id   AF-A0A3N7ASV5-F1
#
_cell.length_a   1.000
_cell.length_b   1.000
_cell.length_c   1.000
_cell.angle_alpha   90.00
_cell.angle_beta   90.00
_cell.angle_gamma   90.00
#
_symmetry.space_group_name_H-M   'P 1'
#
loop_
_entity.id
_entity.type
_entity.pdbx_description
1 polymer ?
#
loop_
_entity_poly.entity_id
_entity_poly.type
_entity_poly.pdbx_seq_one_letter_code
_entity_poly.pdbx_strand_id
1 'polypeptide(L)'
;MTIFWLYAGLLFAAALAFILVPQLRLPRRRVDVNRTHLNVGLYRERLRELETQHGTDTLDAMQFEARRVEAVRNLLDDAQDPEHAAGTSLGRAIPLIAALSTPLLALVLYLHWGSLDQLVQARQHTGSSNPDIEKITASLETLLATSPESAEGWSLLGRAYMKEERMVDAARAFERAATLAGRPSELLGRWAQALYFAGDKQWTPQLQALTDEALASNPQEAASLKLRGMAALQAGHYAEAVNYWERLVATLPEGDPQRTAISGDIARARKLTKASVTKDSSPP
;
A
#
# COMPACT_ATOMS: atom_id res chain seq x y z
N MET A 1 -9.13 -6.46 3.02
CA MET A 1 -8.65 -5.14 2.54
C MET A 1 -9.73 -4.36 1.79
N THR A 2 -10.49 -4.97 0.86
CA THR A 2 -11.56 -4.29 0.09
C THR A 2 -12.80 -3.90 0.91
N ILE A 3 -13.19 -4.72 1.89
CA ILE A 3 -14.34 -4.48 2.77
C ILE A 3 -14.22 -3.16 3.56
N PHE A 4 -13.02 -2.82 4.04
CA PHE A 4 -12.76 -1.56 4.75
C PHE A 4 -13.03 -0.34 3.85
N TRP A 5 -12.50 -0.35 2.63
CA TRP A 5 -12.71 0.73 1.66
C TRP A 5 -14.17 0.88 1.24
N LEU A 6 -14.91 -0.23 1.22
CA LEU A 6 -16.34 -0.24 0.92
C LEU A 6 -17.14 0.47 2.02
N TYR A 7 -16.86 0.17 3.31
CA TYR A 7 -17.49 0.87 4.43
C TYR A 7 -17.07 2.35 4.53
N ALA A 8 -15.81 2.66 4.28
CA ALA A 8 -15.31 4.04 4.27
C ALA A 8 -15.99 4.88 3.18
N GLY A 9 -16.14 4.33 1.96
CA GLY A 9 -16.85 5.00 0.87
C GLY A 9 -18.33 5.20 1.17
N LEU A 10 -18.99 4.21 1.78
CA LEU A 10 -20.40 4.29 2.16
C LEU A 10 -20.66 5.40 3.19
N LEU A 11 -19.82 5.49 4.24
CA LEU A 11 -19.94 6.53 5.27
C LEU A 11 -19.69 7.92 4.70
N PHE A 12 -18.73 8.05 3.78
CA PHE A 12 -18.46 9.32 3.10
C PHE A 12 -19.64 9.79 2.24
N ALA A 13 -20.25 8.88 1.48
CA ALA A 13 -21.44 9.17 0.68
C ALA A 13 -22.64 9.57 1.56
N ALA A 14 -22.83 8.91 2.70
CA ALA A 14 -23.90 9.23 3.65
C ALA A 14 -23.72 10.63 4.27
N ALA A 15 -22.49 11.01 4.62
CA ALA A 15 -22.17 12.35 5.13
C ALA A 15 -22.44 13.43 4.07
N LEU A 16 -22.07 13.19 2.82
CA LEU A 16 -22.34 14.08 1.69
C LEU A 16 -23.85 14.25 1.42
N ALA A 17 -24.60 13.15 1.46
CA ALA A 17 -26.06 13.18 1.29
C ALA A 17 -26.75 14.00 2.40
N PHE A 18 -26.32 13.86 3.65
CA PHE A 18 -26.87 14.63 4.77
C PHE A 18 -26.67 16.15 4.61
N ILE A 19 -25.58 16.57 3.95
CA ILE A 19 -25.28 17.98 3.67
C ILE A 19 -25.99 18.48 2.41
N LEU A 20 -26.03 17.70 1.33
CA LEU A 20 -26.61 18.12 0.05
C LEU A 20 -28.14 18.07 0.02
N VAL A 21 -28.78 17.07 0.63
CA VAL A 21 -30.23 16.88 0.59
C VAL A 21 -31.01 18.09 1.17
N PRO A 22 -30.65 18.67 2.34
CA PRO A 22 -31.36 19.86 2.83
C PRO A 22 -31.08 21.11 1.99
N GLN A 23 -29.95 21.20 1.29
CA GLN A 23 -29.62 22.32 0.39
C GLN A 23 -30.40 22.26 -0.93
N LEU A 24 -30.69 21.05 -1.43
CA LEU A 24 -31.48 20.82 -2.65
C LEU A 24 -33.00 20.86 -2.41
N ARG A 25 -33.45 20.72 -1.16
CA ARG A 25 -34.84 20.98 -0.78
C ARG A 25 -35.07 22.49 -0.72
N LEU A 26 -35.36 23.10 -1.87
CA LEU A 26 -35.77 24.50 -1.96
C LEU A 26 -36.88 24.81 -0.93
N PRO A 27 -36.72 25.83 -0.07
CA PRO A 27 -37.89 26.52 0.44
C PRO A 27 -38.57 27.21 -0.75
N ARG A 28 -39.82 26.86 -1.02
CA ARG A 28 -40.73 27.63 -1.89
C ARG A 28 -40.64 29.10 -1.47
N ARG A 29 -40.03 29.94 -2.30
CA ARG A 29 -39.93 31.39 -2.08
C ARG A 29 -41.30 32.02 -2.27
N ARG A 30 -42.09 31.98 -1.19
CA ARG A 30 -43.16 32.94 -0.91
C ARG A 30 -42.49 34.31 -0.72
N VAL A 31 -43.12 35.34 -1.29
CA VAL A 31 -42.89 36.79 -1.05
C VAL A 31 -41.71 37.45 -1.78
N ASP A 32 -41.73 37.47 -3.12
CA ASP A 32 -41.09 38.57 -3.88
C ASP A 32 -42.05 39.27 -4.87
N VAL A 33 -43.19 38.66 -5.21
CA VAL A 33 -44.19 39.26 -6.13
C VAL A 33 -45.22 40.15 -5.39
N ASN A 34 -45.29 40.11 -4.04
CA ASN A 34 -46.33 40.80 -3.28
C ASN A 34 -45.94 42.17 -2.68
N ARG A 35 -44.68 42.63 -2.80
CA ARG A 35 -44.24 43.91 -2.18
C ARG A 35 -44.32 45.09 -3.14
N THR A 36 -43.96 44.90 -4.41
CA THR A 36 -44.09 45.93 -5.46
C THR A 36 -45.56 46.23 -5.77
N HIS A 37 -46.45 45.22 -5.73
CA HIS A 37 -47.89 45.41 -5.92
C HIS A 37 -48.59 46.04 -4.70
N LEU A 38 -48.05 45.90 -3.48
CA LEU A 38 -48.60 46.52 -2.26
C LEU A 38 -48.33 48.03 -2.22
N ASN A 39 -47.16 48.48 -2.68
CA ASN A 39 -46.77 49.90 -2.69
C ASN A 39 -47.53 50.71 -3.75
N VAL A 40 -47.78 50.15 -4.93
CA VAL A 40 -48.54 50.83 -6.01
C VAL A 40 -50.02 51.02 -5.64
N GLY A 41 -50.60 50.08 -4.89
CA GLY A 41 -51.99 50.17 -4.43
C GLY A 41 -52.21 51.34 -3.48
N LEU A 42 -51.40 51.44 -2.44
CA LEU A 42 -51.45 52.52 -1.44
C LEU A 42 -51.22 53.91 -2.08
N TYR A 43 -50.35 53.97 -3.10
CA TYR A 43 -50.06 55.20 -3.84
C TYR A 43 -51.28 55.72 -4.63
N ARG A 44 -52.01 54.84 -5.31
CA ARG A 44 -53.23 55.20 -6.03
C ARG A 44 -54.33 55.73 -5.10
N GLU A 45 -54.37 55.23 -3.88
CA GLU A 45 -55.32 55.69 -2.86
C GLU A 45 -55.01 57.13 -2.43
N ARG A 46 -53.74 57.46 -2.15
CA ARG A 46 -53.33 58.82 -1.79
C ARG A 46 -53.57 59.86 -2.91
N LEU A 47 -53.40 59.48 -4.17
CA LEU A 47 -53.69 60.37 -5.31
C LEU A 47 -55.17 60.74 -5.40
N ARG A 48 -56.06 59.77 -5.18
CA ARG A 48 -57.52 60.02 -5.16
C ARG A 48 -57.93 60.93 -4.01
N GLU A 49 -57.28 60.79 -2.86
CA GLU A 49 -57.53 61.65 -1.71
C GLU A 49 -57.16 63.12 -2.02
N LEU A 50 -56.01 63.35 -2.66
CA LEU A 50 -55.59 64.68 -3.11
C LEU A 50 -56.53 65.26 -4.18
N GLU A 51 -57.01 64.46 -5.13
CA GLU A 51 -57.98 64.89 -6.14
C GLU A 51 -59.31 65.29 -5.51
N THR A 52 -59.77 64.55 -4.50
CA THR A 52 -61.00 64.86 -3.77
C THR A 52 -60.88 66.17 -2.98
N GLN A 53 -59.72 66.41 -2.35
CA GLN A 53 -59.43 67.66 -1.64
C GLN A 53 -59.35 68.86 -2.59
N HIS A 54 -58.81 68.70 -3.80
CA HIS A 54 -58.83 69.74 -4.83
C HIS A 54 -60.25 70.02 -5.33
N GLY A 55 -61.05 68.98 -5.60
CA GLY A 55 -62.44 69.12 -6.05
C GLY A 55 -63.41 69.72 -5.02
N THR A 56 -63.01 69.74 -3.74
CA THR A 56 -63.75 70.40 -2.65
C THR A 56 -63.23 71.81 -2.33
N ASP A 57 -62.38 72.37 -3.20
CA ASP A 57 -61.76 73.71 -3.08
C ASP A 57 -60.89 73.89 -1.81
N THR A 58 -60.51 72.79 -1.15
CA THR A 58 -59.64 72.81 0.03
C THR A 58 -58.15 72.88 -0.32
N LEU A 59 -57.79 72.54 -1.56
CA LEU A 59 -56.44 72.67 -2.13
C LEU A 59 -56.49 73.49 -3.41
N ASP A 60 -55.66 74.52 -3.51
CA ASP A 60 -55.47 75.30 -4.74
C ASP A 60 -54.69 74.50 -5.80
N ALA A 61 -54.87 74.83 -7.09
CA ALA A 61 -54.32 74.09 -8.22
C ALA A 61 -52.79 73.97 -8.18
N MET A 62 -52.10 75.04 -7.74
CA MET A 62 -50.64 75.01 -7.60
C MET A 62 -50.17 74.10 -6.46
N GLN A 63 -50.93 74.03 -5.37
CA GLN A 63 -50.58 73.18 -4.21
C GLN A 63 -50.85 71.70 -4.51
N PHE A 64 -51.90 71.40 -5.28
CA PHE A 64 -52.19 70.05 -5.75
C PHE A 64 -51.06 69.50 -6.63
N GLU A 65 -50.63 70.26 -7.64
CA GLU A 65 -49.54 69.82 -8.53
C GLU A 65 -48.20 69.66 -7.78
N ALA A 66 -47.89 70.54 -6.82
CA ALA A 66 -46.68 70.41 -6.01
C ALA A 66 -46.67 69.10 -5.20
N ARG A 67 -47.78 68.78 -4.51
CA ARG A 67 -47.90 67.53 -3.72
C ARG A 67 -47.91 66.28 -4.59
N ARG A 68 -48.51 66.37 -5.78
CA ARG A 68 -48.54 65.28 -6.75
C ARG A 68 -47.13 64.94 -7.25
N VAL A 69 -46.32 65.95 -7.56
CA VAL A 69 -44.92 65.77 -7.99
C VAL A 69 -44.08 65.15 -6.87
N GLU A 70 -44.24 65.60 -5.63
CA GLU A 70 -43.54 65.02 -4.47
C GLU A 70 -43.92 63.55 -4.25
N ALA A 71 -45.20 63.21 -4.41
CA ALA A 71 -45.67 61.84 -4.31
C ALA A 71 -45.06 60.94 -5.39
N VAL A 72 -44.99 61.41 -6.66
CA VAL A 72 -44.35 60.67 -7.76
C VAL A 72 -42.87 60.46 -7.48
N ARG A 73 -42.20 61.49 -6.96
CA ARG A 73 -40.77 61.43 -6.62
C ARG A 73 -40.50 60.40 -5.53
N ASN A 74 -41.30 60.38 -4.47
CA ASN A 74 -41.15 59.38 -3.40
C ASN A 74 -41.43 57.95 -3.88
N LEU A 75 -42.40 57.75 -4.78
CA LEU A 75 -42.64 56.44 -5.40
C LEU A 75 -41.45 56.00 -6.26
N LEU A 76 -40.82 56.95 -6.97
CA LEU A 76 -39.65 56.67 -7.79
C LEU A 76 -38.43 56.35 -6.93
N ASP A 77 -38.22 57.05 -5.82
CA ASP A 77 -37.16 56.75 -4.84
C ASP A 77 -37.37 55.37 -4.20
N ASP A 78 -38.59 55.04 -3.75
CA ASP A 78 -38.93 53.71 -3.18
C ASP A 78 -38.78 52.56 -4.20
N ALA A 79 -38.98 52.85 -5.50
CA ALA A 79 -38.80 51.87 -6.58
C ALA A 79 -37.33 51.73 -7.02
N GLN A 80 -36.49 52.73 -6.74
CA GLN A 80 -35.07 52.77 -7.11
C GLN A 80 -34.13 52.20 -6.05
N ASP A 81 -34.63 51.85 -4.87
CA ASP A 81 -33.82 51.32 -3.77
C ASP A 81 -34.14 49.83 -3.41
N PRO A 82 -33.96 48.87 -4.34
CA PRO A 82 -34.08 47.44 -4.03
C PRO A 82 -32.88 46.88 -3.22
N GLU A 83 -31.86 47.70 -2.96
CA GLU A 83 -30.52 47.24 -2.59
C GLU A 83 -30.27 47.12 -1.07
N HIS A 84 -31.14 47.65 -0.20
CA HIS A 84 -30.86 47.71 1.25
C HIS A 84 -31.37 46.53 2.10
N ALA A 85 -31.75 45.40 1.49
CA ALA A 85 -32.09 44.16 2.22
C ALA A 85 -31.30 42.92 1.76
N ALA A 86 -30.16 43.10 1.07
CA ALA A 86 -29.22 42.02 0.80
C ALA A 86 -28.16 41.97 1.91
N GLY A 87 -28.55 41.44 3.08
CA GLY A 87 -27.56 41.02 4.08
C GLY A 87 -26.53 40.10 3.40
N THR A 88 -25.25 40.43 3.53
CA THR A 88 -24.13 39.74 2.89
C THR A 88 -24.24 38.23 3.11
N SER A 89 -24.66 37.50 2.08
CA SER A 89 -24.90 36.06 2.15
C SER A 89 -23.59 35.27 2.07
N LEU A 90 -22.66 35.52 3.00
CA LEU A 90 -21.51 34.64 3.24
C LEU A 90 -21.93 33.25 3.73
N GLY A 91 -23.22 33.01 4.04
CA GLY A 91 -23.72 31.74 4.56
C GLY A 91 -23.67 30.55 3.59
N ARG A 92 -23.55 30.77 2.27
CA ARG A 92 -23.49 29.67 1.27
C ARG A 92 -22.08 29.34 0.79
N ALA A 93 -21.15 30.29 0.80
CA ALA A 93 -19.77 30.06 0.34
C ALA A 93 -18.93 29.31 1.39
N ILE A 94 -19.17 29.57 2.68
CA ILE A 94 -18.44 28.94 3.80
C ILE A 94 -18.53 27.39 3.77
N PRO A 95 -19.70 26.75 3.62
CA PRO A 95 -19.76 25.28 3.57
C PRO A 95 -19.11 24.69 2.31
N LEU A 96 -19.12 25.41 1.17
CA LEU A 96 -18.43 24.98 -0.06
C LEU A 96 -16.91 25.04 0.10
N ILE A 97 -16.39 26.11 0.70
CA ILE A 97 -14.96 26.24 0.99
C ILE A 97 -14.53 25.20 2.02
N ALA A 98 -15.32 24.94 3.07
CA ALA A 98 -15.05 23.88 4.04
C ALA A 98 -15.06 22.48 3.42
N ALA A 99 -16.03 22.19 2.54
CA ALA A 99 -16.13 20.91 1.84
C ALA A 99 -14.98 20.64 0.86
N LEU A 100 -14.43 21.69 0.23
CA LEU A 100 -13.30 21.56 -0.70
C LEU A 100 -11.94 21.59 0.01
N SER A 101 -11.82 22.37 1.08
CA SER A 101 -10.57 22.48 1.86
C SER A 101 -10.29 21.22 2.68
N THR A 102 -11.31 20.52 3.16
CA THR A 102 -11.14 19.27 3.93
C THR A 102 -10.38 18.18 3.16
N PRO A 103 -10.77 17.76 1.94
CA PRO A 103 -10.02 16.76 1.18
C PRO A 103 -8.65 17.28 0.73
N LEU A 104 -8.52 18.58 0.44
CA LEU A 104 -7.24 19.18 0.06
C LEU A 104 -6.25 19.16 1.23
N LEU A 105 -6.69 19.51 2.43
CA LEU A 105 -5.89 19.46 3.65
C LEU A 105 -5.52 18.02 4.02
N ALA A 106 -6.46 17.08 3.86
CA ALA A 106 -6.19 15.66 4.06
C ALA A 106 -5.13 15.14 3.07
N LEU A 107 -5.18 15.57 1.81
CA LEU A 107 -4.18 15.24 0.80
C LEU A 107 -2.79 15.79 1.17
N VAL A 108 -2.72 17.06 1.59
CA VAL A 108 -1.46 17.70 1.99
C VAL A 108 -0.86 17.03 3.23
N LEU A 109 -1.67 16.76 4.25
CA LEU A 109 -1.23 16.05 5.46
C LEU A 109 -0.80 14.61 5.14
N TYR A 110 -1.47 13.93 4.22
CA TYR A 110 -1.06 12.61 3.75
C TYR A 110 0.25 12.66 2.96
N LEU A 111 0.50 13.70 2.16
CA LEU A 111 1.78 13.85 1.47
C LEU A 111 2.93 14.22 2.43
N HIS A 112 2.65 14.95 3.50
CA HIS A 112 3.67 15.38 4.46
C HIS A 112 3.99 14.33 5.53
N TRP A 113 2.98 13.61 6.02
CA TRP A 113 3.09 12.63 7.12
C TRP A 113 2.88 11.19 6.68
N GLY A 114 2.28 10.98 5.52
CA GLY A 114 2.01 9.65 4.98
C GLY A 114 3.24 9.05 4.33
N SER A 115 3.38 7.75 4.48
CA SER A 115 4.51 6.97 4.01
C SER A 115 4.38 6.59 2.52
N LEU A 116 4.07 7.56 1.65
CA LEU A 116 3.99 7.32 0.20
C LEU A 116 5.30 6.74 -0.32
N ASP A 117 6.44 7.22 0.21
CA ASP A 117 7.77 6.69 -0.08
C ASP A 117 7.93 5.22 0.34
N GLN A 118 7.35 4.78 1.46
CA GLN A 118 7.42 3.36 1.87
C GLN A 118 6.54 2.47 1.00
N LEU A 119 5.40 2.98 0.51
CA LEU A 119 4.54 2.27 -0.45
C LEU A 119 5.17 2.21 -1.84
N VAL A 120 5.90 3.25 -2.26
CA VAL A 120 6.67 3.28 -3.51
C VAL A 120 7.91 2.38 -3.39
N GLN A 121 8.64 2.39 -2.28
CA GLN A 121 9.73 1.46 -1.98
C GLN A 121 9.23 0.01 -1.95
N ALA A 122 8.14 -0.30 -1.24
CA ALA A 122 7.53 -1.63 -1.22
C ALA A 122 7.07 -2.11 -2.61
N ARG A 123 6.62 -1.19 -3.47
CA ARG A 123 6.21 -1.52 -4.85
C ARG A 123 7.42 -1.63 -5.81
N GLN A 124 8.51 -0.93 -5.54
CA GLN A 124 9.80 -1.07 -6.23
C GLN A 124 10.52 -2.38 -5.82
N HIS A 125 10.37 -2.83 -4.57
CA HIS A 125 10.92 -4.09 -4.05
C HIS A 125 10.28 -5.36 -4.64
N THR A 126 9.11 -5.25 -5.27
CA THR A 126 8.43 -6.38 -5.92
C THR A 126 8.70 -6.50 -7.44
N GLY A 127 9.39 -5.53 -8.06
CA GLY A 127 9.48 -5.44 -9.52
C GLY A 127 10.88 -5.32 -10.14
N SER A 128 11.92 -5.04 -9.35
CA SER A 128 13.29 -4.92 -9.85
C SER A 128 14.23 -5.85 -9.10
N SER A 129 14.93 -6.73 -9.83
CA SER A 129 16.15 -7.39 -9.36
C SER A 129 17.02 -6.38 -8.65
N ASN A 130 17.38 -6.70 -7.40
CA ASN A 130 17.88 -5.76 -6.40
C ASN A 130 19.16 -5.03 -6.87
N PRO A 131 19.07 -3.79 -7.40
CA PRO A 131 20.21 -3.12 -8.03
C PRO A 131 21.35 -2.82 -7.03
N ASP A 132 21.06 -2.90 -5.73
CA ASP A 132 22.05 -2.79 -4.67
C ASP A 132 22.88 -4.07 -4.53
N ILE A 133 22.31 -5.26 -4.76
CA ILE A 133 23.06 -6.52 -4.70
C ILE A 133 24.03 -6.61 -5.89
N GLU A 134 23.59 -6.29 -7.09
CA GLU A 134 24.47 -6.31 -8.28
C GLU A 134 25.67 -5.36 -8.13
N LYS A 135 25.46 -4.17 -7.58
CA LYS A 135 26.54 -3.22 -7.28
C LYS A 135 27.50 -3.73 -6.21
N ILE A 136 26.98 -4.38 -5.16
CA ILE A 136 27.81 -5.01 -4.12
C ILE A 136 28.62 -6.15 -4.72
N THR A 137 28.01 -6.99 -5.57
CA THR A 137 28.68 -8.08 -6.27
C THR A 137 29.81 -7.57 -7.15
N ALA A 138 29.57 -6.56 -7.99
CA ALA A 138 30.61 -5.96 -8.83
C ALA A 138 31.77 -5.34 -8.03
N SER A 139 31.45 -4.75 -6.87
CA SER A 139 32.46 -4.21 -5.95
C SER A 139 33.31 -5.33 -5.34
N LEU A 140 32.68 -6.44 -4.94
CA LEU A 140 33.37 -7.63 -4.42
C LEU A 140 34.26 -8.29 -5.49
N GLU A 141 33.78 -8.39 -6.74
CA GLU A 141 34.55 -8.90 -7.88
C GLU A 141 35.81 -8.05 -8.11
N THR A 142 35.67 -6.72 -8.12
CA THR A 142 36.80 -5.79 -8.28
C THR A 142 37.80 -5.90 -7.13
N LEU A 143 37.31 -5.97 -5.90
CA LEU A 143 38.15 -6.16 -4.72
C LEU A 143 38.95 -7.47 -4.81
N LEU A 144 38.28 -8.58 -5.13
CA LEU A 144 38.91 -9.90 -5.20
C LEU A 144 39.84 -10.06 -6.40
N ALA A 145 39.66 -9.28 -7.47
CA ALA A 145 40.62 -9.20 -8.56
C ALA A 145 41.98 -8.64 -8.09
N THR A 146 41.98 -7.74 -7.10
CA THR A 146 43.20 -7.17 -6.51
C THR A 146 43.69 -7.91 -5.26
N SER A 147 42.80 -8.64 -4.58
CA SER A 147 43.08 -9.38 -3.34
C SER A 147 42.52 -10.80 -3.40
N PRO A 148 43.09 -11.69 -4.24
CA PRO A 148 42.52 -13.01 -4.53
C PRO A 148 42.70 -14.04 -3.40
N GLU A 149 43.44 -13.69 -2.34
CA GLU A 149 43.77 -14.55 -1.20
C GLU A 149 42.67 -14.56 -0.10
N SER A 150 41.68 -13.67 -0.19
CA SER A 150 40.68 -13.49 0.88
C SER A 150 39.57 -14.54 0.83
N ALA A 151 39.70 -15.60 1.64
CA ALA A 151 38.67 -16.63 1.76
C ALA A 151 37.29 -16.07 2.16
N GLU A 152 37.27 -15.10 3.08
CA GLU A 152 36.04 -14.43 3.51
C GLU A 152 35.40 -13.62 2.36
N GLY A 153 36.20 -12.89 1.60
CA GLY A 153 35.71 -12.15 0.42
C GLY A 153 35.09 -13.08 -0.61
N TRP A 154 35.74 -14.22 -0.92
CA TRP A 154 35.18 -15.23 -1.81
C TRP A 154 33.87 -15.84 -1.27
N SER A 155 33.77 -16.06 0.05
CA SER A 155 32.53 -16.53 0.68
C SER A 155 31.40 -15.48 0.58
N LEU A 156 31.70 -14.20 0.73
CA LEU A 156 30.72 -13.12 0.56
C LEU A 156 30.25 -13.02 -0.88
N LEU A 157 31.18 -13.12 -1.84
CA LEU A 157 30.87 -13.13 -3.27
C LEU A 157 29.96 -14.33 -3.63
N GLY A 158 30.26 -15.52 -3.11
CA GLY A 158 29.42 -16.71 -3.31
C GLY A 158 27.98 -16.52 -2.79
N ARG A 159 27.82 -15.88 -1.63
CA ARG A 159 26.49 -15.55 -1.08
C ARG A 159 25.75 -14.52 -1.94
N ALA A 160 26.47 -13.54 -2.50
CA ALA A 160 25.89 -12.55 -3.39
C ALA A 160 25.37 -13.21 -4.68
N TYR A 161 26.19 -14.06 -5.32
CA TYR A 161 25.77 -14.84 -6.48
C TYR A 161 24.58 -15.76 -6.20
N MET A 162 24.49 -16.40 -5.01
CA MET A 162 23.29 -17.17 -4.65
C MET A 162 22.03 -16.33 -4.62
N LYS A 163 22.10 -15.08 -4.13
CA LYS A 163 20.96 -14.15 -4.12
C LYS A 163 20.57 -13.66 -5.51
N GLU A 164 21.54 -13.59 -6.43
CA GLU A 164 21.34 -13.28 -7.84
C GLU A 164 20.92 -14.51 -8.66
N GLU A 165 20.68 -15.66 -8.03
CA GLU A 165 20.36 -16.94 -8.69
C GLU A 165 21.48 -17.48 -9.61
N ARG A 166 22.67 -16.91 -9.55
CA ARG A 166 23.87 -17.31 -10.31
C ARG A 166 24.60 -18.46 -9.64
N MET A 167 23.96 -19.63 -9.62
CA MET A 167 24.43 -20.80 -8.84
C MET A 167 25.81 -21.33 -9.30
N VAL A 168 26.10 -21.27 -10.61
CA VAL A 168 27.41 -21.70 -11.16
C VAL A 168 28.55 -20.79 -10.69
N ASP A 169 28.31 -19.48 -10.66
CA ASP A 169 29.29 -18.51 -10.15
C ASP A 169 29.46 -18.66 -8.63
N ALA A 170 28.36 -18.86 -7.90
CA ALA A 170 28.37 -19.11 -6.47
C ALA A 170 29.21 -20.34 -6.10
N ALA A 171 29.05 -21.45 -6.84
CA ALA A 171 29.80 -22.68 -6.60
C ALA A 171 31.32 -22.46 -6.77
N ARG A 172 31.75 -21.74 -7.81
CA ARG A 172 33.16 -21.38 -8.03
C ARG A 172 33.71 -20.48 -6.91
N ALA A 173 32.94 -19.50 -6.48
CA ALA A 173 33.34 -18.61 -5.39
C ALA A 173 33.50 -19.36 -4.06
N PHE A 174 32.55 -20.24 -3.72
CA PHE A 174 32.66 -21.06 -2.50
C PHE A 174 33.76 -22.11 -2.57
N GLU A 175 34.02 -22.71 -3.74
CA GLU A 175 35.19 -23.58 -3.94
C GLU A 175 36.49 -22.85 -3.61
N ARG A 176 36.65 -21.62 -4.13
CA ARG A 176 37.83 -20.80 -3.88
C ARG A 176 37.94 -20.43 -2.41
N ALA A 177 36.84 -20.01 -1.80
CA ALA A 177 36.76 -19.70 -0.37
C ALA A 177 37.17 -20.91 0.49
N ALA A 178 36.59 -22.09 0.22
CA ALA A 178 36.88 -23.32 0.94
C ALA A 178 38.35 -23.71 0.78
N THR A 179 38.91 -23.62 -0.43
CA THR A 179 40.32 -23.95 -0.68
C THR A 179 41.27 -23.04 0.10
N LEU A 180 41.00 -21.73 0.12
CA LEU A 180 41.83 -20.74 0.82
C LEU A 180 41.72 -20.86 2.35
N ALA A 181 40.54 -21.19 2.88
CA ALA A 181 40.31 -21.34 4.31
C ALA A 181 40.70 -22.70 4.89
N GLY A 182 41.26 -23.62 4.09
CA GLY A 182 41.59 -24.97 4.57
C GLY A 182 40.36 -25.88 4.75
N ARG A 183 39.33 -25.70 3.91
CA ARG A 183 38.14 -26.55 3.77
C ARG A 183 37.30 -26.69 5.06
N PRO A 184 36.92 -25.59 5.73
CA PRO A 184 36.03 -25.68 6.88
C PRO A 184 34.65 -26.22 6.49
N SER A 185 34.02 -27.00 7.38
CA SER A 185 32.76 -27.69 7.11
C SER A 185 31.65 -26.75 6.60
N GLU A 186 31.57 -25.53 7.14
CA GLU A 186 30.59 -24.52 6.73
C GLU A 186 30.74 -24.13 5.25
N LEU A 187 31.97 -23.93 4.76
CA LEU A 187 32.21 -23.57 3.36
C LEU A 187 32.04 -24.77 2.43
N LEU A 188 32.39 -25.98 2.88
CA LEU A 188 32.10 -27.22 2.14
C LEU A 188 30.59 -27.42 1.95
N GLY A 189 29.79 -27.19 3.00
CA GLY A 189 28.34 -27.27 2.95
C GLY A 189 27.73 -26.24 1.99
N ARG A 190 28.21 -24.98 2.03
CA ARG A 190 27.77 -23.93 1.09
C ARG A 190 28.18 -24.23 -0.35
N TRP A 191 29.39 -24.72 -0.57
CA TRP A 191 29.85 -25.13 -1.89
C TRP A 191 28.99 -26.26 -2.44
N ALA A 192 28.74 -27.31 -1.64
CA ALA A 192 27.85 -28.39 -2.04
C ALA A 192 26.44 -27.87 -2.36
N GLN A 193 25.92 -26.94 -1.57
CA GLN A 193 24.61 -26.36 -1.82
C GLN A 193 24.55 -25.61 -3.15
N ALA A 194 25.50 -24.71 -3.41
CA ALA A 194 25.56 -23.97 -4.66
C ALA A 194 25.75 -24.91 -5.86
N LEU A 195 26.61 -25.93 -5.73
CA LEU A 195 26.84 -26.93 -6.78
C LEU A 195 25.59 -27.77 -7.08
N TYR A 196 24.81 -28.15 -6.06
CA TYR A 196 23.56 -28.89 -6.24
C TYR A 196 22.54 -28.10 -7.04
N PHE A 197 22.37 -26.81 -6.72
CA PHE A 197 21.46 -25.95 -7.49
C PHE A 197 21.98 -25.60 -8.88
N ALA A 198 23.30 -25.50 -9.05
CA ALA A 198 23.94 -25.31 -10.36
C ALA A 198 23.77 -26.53 -11.28
N GLY A 199 23.72 -27.73 -10.72
CA GLY A 199 23.54 -29.00 -11.45
C GLY A 199 22.10 -29.47 -11.52
N ASP A 200 21.11 -28.56 -11.60
CA ASP A 200 19.68 -28.88 -11.70
C ASP A 200 19.16 -29.84 -10.61
N LYS A 201 19.70 -29.74 -9.40
CA LYS A 201 19.32 -30.56 -8.24
C LYS A 201 19.59 -32.05 -8.44
N GLN A 202 20.57 -32.39 -9.27
CA GLN A 202 21.05 -33.76 -9.44
C GLN A 202 22.09 -34.08 -8.37
N TRP A 203 21.98 -35.27 -7.78
CA TRP A 203 22.99 -35.78 -6.86
C TRP A 203 24.19 -36.32 -7.64
N THR A 204 25.40 -35.89 -7.28
CA THR A 204 26.64 -36.26 -7.98
C THR A 204 27.68 -36.80 -6.99
N PRO A 205 28.69 -37.56 -7.46
CA PRO A 205 29.78 -38.02 -6.60
C PRO A 205 30.56 -36.89 -5.92
N GLN A 206 30.65 -35.71 -6.57
CA GLN A 206 31.29 -34.53 -5.99
C GLN A 206 30.49 -33.97 -4.80
N LEU A 207 29.17 -33.89 -4.93
CA LEU A 207 28.29 -33.49 -3.81
C LEU A 207 28.41 -34.46 -2.64
N GLN A 208 28.48 -35.75 -2.94
CA GLN A 208 28.71 -36.78 -1.93
C GLN A 208 30.04 -36.53 -1.21
N ALA A 209 31.17 -36.42 -1.93
CA ALA A 209 32.47 -36.17 -1.31
C ALA A 209 32.50 -34.90 -0.44
N LEU A 210 31.94 -33.78 -0.94
CA LEU A 210 31.90 -32.51 -0.19
C LEU A 210 31.09 -32.63 1.11
N THR A 211 29.93 -33.28 1.04
CA THR A 211 29.06 -33.43 2.20
C THR A 211 29.58 -34.49 3.18
N ASP A 212 30.27 -35.54 2.71
CA ASP A 212 30.96 -36.49 3.59
C ASP A 212 32.08 -35.79 4.37
N GLU A 213 32.90 -35.00 3.70
CA GLU A 213 33.99 -34.24 4.33
C GLU A 213 33.46 -33.21 5.33
N ALA A 214 32.41 -32.45 4.96
CA ALA A 214 31.78 -31.48 5.84
C ALA A 214 31.22 -32.15 7.11
N LEU A 215 30.52 -33.28 6.97
CA LEU A 215 29.91 -34.00 8.08
C LEU A 215 30.92 -34.78 8.94
N ALA A 216 32.05 -35.17 8.36
CA ALA A 216 33.16 -35.77 9.11
C ALA A 216 33.79 -34.75 10.08
N SER A 217 33.95 -33.50 9.65
CA SER A 217 34.47 -32.41 10.49
C SER A 217 33.42 -31.85 11.45
N ASN A 218 32.20 -31.64 10.96
CA ASN A 218 31.07 -31.16 11.75
C ASN A 218 29.80 -32.00 11.47
N PRO A 219 29.47 -32.97 12.33
CA PRO A 219 28.28 -33.80 12.18
C PRO A 219 26.94 -33.04 12.19
N GLN A 220 26.94 -31.76 12.56
CA GLN A 220 25.78 -30.89 12.64
C GLN A 220 25.75 -29.83 11.52
N GLU A 221 26.60 -29.95 10.49
CA GLU A 221 26.63 -28.99 9.39
C GLU A 221 25.30 -28.99 8.62
N ALA A 222 24.60 -27.87 8.70
CA ALA A 222 23.20 -27.78 8.33
C ALA A 222 22.95 -27.97 6.82
N ALA A 223 23.80 -27.41 5.95
CA ALA A 223 23.62 -27.49 4.50
C ALA A 223 23.79 -28.92 4.00
N SER A 224 24.80 -29.63 4.48
CA SER A 224 25.08 -31.02 4.14
C SER A 224 23.99 -31.96 4.63
N LEU A 225 23.52 -31.79 5.88
CA LEU A 225 22.37 -32.56 6.39
C LEU A 225 21.12 -32.35 5.53
N LYS A 226 20.84 -31.10 5.15
CA LYS A 226 19.71 -30.77 4.28
C LYS A 226 19.81 -31.46 2.92
N LEU A 227 20.96 -31.34 2.26
CA LEU A 227 21.23 -31.93 0.95
C LEU A 227 21.17 -33.45 0.97
N ARG A 228 21.79 -34.08 1.98
CA ARG A 228 21.74 -35.54 2.17
C ARG A 228 20.34 -36.07 2.36
N GLY A 229 19.52 -35.37 3.16
CA GLY A 229 18.12 -35.73 3.31
C GLY A 229 17.32 -35.61 2.01
N MET A 230 17.55 -34.55 1.22
CA MET A 230 16.91 -34.39 -0.10
C MET A 230 17.33 -35.48 -1.08
N ALA A 231 18.63 -35.82 -1.13
CA ALA A 231 19.15 -36.88 -1.99
C ALA A 231 18.60 -38.26 -1.61
N ALA A 232 18.58 -38.58 -0.31
CA ALA A 232 18.00 -39.82 0.21
C ALA A 232 16.50 -39.91 -0.11
N LEU A 233 15.75 -38.81 0.00
CA LEU A 233 14.34 -38.75 -0.39
C LEU A 233 14.17 -39.04 -1.89
N GLN A 234 14.98 -38.43 -2.75
CA GLN A 234 14.94 -38.63 -4.21
C GLN A 234 15.28 -40.07 -4.60
N ALA A 235 16.21 -40.71 -3.87
CA ALA A 235 16.58 -42.10 -4.07
C ALA A 235 15.56 -43.11 -3.48
N GLY A 236 14.52 -42.64 -2.78
CA GLY A 236 13.54 -43.50 -2.11
C GLY A 236 13.99 -44.05 -0.75
N HIS A 237 15.16 -43.64 -0.25
CA HIS A 237 15.67 -44.00 1.07
C HIS A 237 15.04 -43.12 2.16
N TYR A 238 13.73 -43.27 2.35
CA TYR A 238 12.94 -42.37 3.19
C TYR A 238 13.36 -42.36 4.66
N ALA A 239 13.79 -43.50 5.21
CA ALA A 239 14.25 -43.60 6.60
C ALA A 239 15.56 -42.82 6.83
N GLU A 240 16.49 -42.88 5.88
CA GLU A 240 17.73 -42.09 5.93
C GLU A 240 17.44 -40.60 5.81
N ALA A 241 16.53 -40.21 4.91
CA ALA A 241 16.12 -38.82 4.74
C ALA A 241 15.59 -38.23 6.06
N VAL A 242 14.74 -38.98 6.76
CA VAL A 242 14.21 -38.60 8.08
C VAL A 242 15.33 -38.39 9.09
N ASN A 243 16.32 -39.30 9.17
CA ASN A 243 17.43 -39.18 10.11
C ASN A 243 18.24 -37.89 9.89
N TYR A 244 18.63 -37.60 8.64
CA TYR A 244 19.38 -36.39 8.33
C TYR A 244 18.62 -35.11 8.70
N TRP A 245 17.32 -35.06 8.39
CA TRP A 245 16.51 -33.89 8.68
C TRP A 245 16.16 -33.74 10.16
N GLU A 246 16.03 -34.82 10.92
CA GLU A 246 15.87 -34.75 12.38
C GLU A 246 17.10 -34.16 13.04
N ARG A 247 18.30 -34.57 12.61
CA ARG A 247 19.56 -33.97 13.07
C ARG A 247 19.62 -32.49 12.74
N LEU A 248 19.21 -32.11 11.53
CA LEU A 248 19.15 -30.70 11.11
C LEU A 248 18.15 -29.91 11.98
N VAL A 249 16.95 -30.41 12.21
CA VAL A 249 15.94 -29.75 13.05
C VAL A 249 16.43 -29.56 14.48
N ALA A 250 17.18 -30.52 15.03
CA ALA A 250 17.76 -30.42 16.36
C ALA A 250 18.79 -29.28 16.50
N THR A 251 19.41 -28.85 15.40
CA THR A 251 20.37 -27.73 15.38
C THR A 251 19.70 -26.36 15.23
N LEU A 252 18.42 -26.32 14.86
CA LEU A 252 17.70 -25.08 14.57
C LEU A 252 16.91 -24.58 15.79
N PRO A 253 16.86 -23.25 16.05
CA PRO A 253 16.07 -22.67 17.13
C PRO A 253 14.57 -23.03 17.04
N GLU A 254 13.88 -23.06 18.19
CA GLU A 254 12.48 -23.51 18.29
C GLU A 254 11.46 -22.61 17.55
N GLY A 255 11.85 -21.44 17.06
CA GLY A 255 11.02 -20.53 16.26
C GLY A 255 11.45 -20.34 14.80
N ASP A 256 12.46 -21.08 14.32
CA ASP A 256 12.96 -20.89 12.95
C ASP A 256 11.94 -21.38 11.90
N PRO A 257 11.52 -20.55 10.93
CA PRO A 257 10.65 -20.98 9.83
C PRO A 257 11.16 -22.21 9.06
N GLN A 258 12.48 -22.38 8.94
CA GLN A 258 13.08 -23.56 8.30
C GLN A 258 12.75 -24.83 9.07
N ARG A 259 12.64 -24.76 10.40
CA ARG A 259 12.28 -25.91 11.24
C ARG A 259 10.90 -26.44 10.88
N THR A 260 9.93 -25.55 10.66
CA THR A 260 8.57 -25.91 10.23
C THR A 260 8.57 -26.55 8.84
N ALA A 261 9.31 -25.97 7.89
CA ALA A 261 9.42 -26.52 6.54
C ALA A 261 10.01 -27.95 6.56
N ILE A 262 11.15 -28.14 7.23
CA ILE A 262 11.83 -29.44 7.33
C ILE A 262 10.98 -30.45 8.10
N SER A 263 10.24 -30.02 9.12
CA SER A 263 9.29 -30.90 9.83
C SER A 263 8.18 -31.42 8.93
N GLY A 264 7.71 -30.61 7.98
CA GLY A 264 6.78 -31.04 6.93
C GLY A 264 7.38 -32.11 6.02
N ASP A 265 8.62 -31.92 5.60
CA ASP A 265 9.37 -32.89 4.77
C ASP A 265 9.60 -34.21 5.51
N ILE A 266 9.97 -34.16 6.80
CA ILE A 266 10.09 -35.34 7.68
C ILE A 266 8.75 -36.09 7.76
N ALA A 267 7.64 -35.38 7.99
CA ALA A 267 6.32 -36.01 8.09
C ALA A 267 5.93 -36.70 6.78
N ARG A 268 6.25 -36.09 5.63
CA ARG A 268 6.03 -36.68 4.31
C ARG A 268 6.89 -37.93 4.11
N ALA A 269 8.18 -37.87 4.40
CA ALA A 269 9.09 -39.02 4.27
C ALA A 269 8.68 -40.19 5.17
N ARG A 270 8.24 -39.93 6.41
CA ARG A 270 7.72 -40.96 7.33
C ARG A 270 6.46 -41.65 6.77
N LYS A 271 5.55 -40.91 6.14
CA LYS A 271 4.37 -41.50 5.48
C LYS A 271 4.78 -42.43 4.34
N LEU A 272 5.74 -42.01 3.51
CA LEU A 272 6.27 -42.82 2.41
C LEU A 272 6.98 -44.08 2.91
N THR A 273 7.75 -43.99 4.00
CA THR A 273 8.39 -45.13 4.66
C THR A 273 7.36 -46.16 5.13
N LYS A 274 6.25 -45.72 5.74
CA LYS A 274 5.18 -46.63 6.18
C LYS A 274 4.49 -47.29 4.99
N ALA A 275 4.23 -46.54 3.93
CA ALA A 275 3.57 -47.05 2.72
C ALA A 275 4.43 -48.09 1.99
N SER A 276 5.76 -47.90 1.92
CA SER A 276 6.67 -48.89 1.32
C SER A 276 6.70 -50.19 2.13
N VAL A 277 6.77 -50.09 3.46
CA VAL A 277 6.76 -51.28 4.35
C VAL A 277 5.45 -52.06 4.21
N THR A 278 4.30 -51.39 4.13
CA THR A 278 3.00 -52.07 3.95
C THR A 278 2.86 -52.76 2.59
N LYS A 279 3.52 -52.24 1.55
CA LYS A 279 3.48 -52.81 0.19
C LYS A 279 4.31 -54.09 0.11
N ASP A 280 5.45 -54.14 0.78
CA ASP A 280 6.32 -55.33 0.83
C ASP A 280 5.78 -56.44 1.75
N SER A 281 4.85 -56.12 2.67
CA SER A 281 4.22 -57.09 3.57
C SER A 281 2.93 -57.74 3.06
N SER A 282 2.47 -57.41 1.84
CA SER A 282 1.29 -58.06 1.25
C SER A 282 1.69 -59.38 0.58
N PRO A 283 1.06 -60.52 0.93
CA PRO A 283 1.35 -61.81 0.30
C PRO A 283 0.87 -61.85 -1.18
N PRO A 284 1.51 -62.68 -2.03
CA PRO A 284 1.17 -62.82 -3.45
C PRO A 284 -0.20 -63.45 -3.72
#